data_AF-A0AAE1LID3-F1
#
_entry.id   AF-A0AAE1LID3-F1
#
_cell.length_a   1.000
_cell.length_b   1.000
_cell.length_c   1.000
_cell.angle_alpha   90.00
_cell.angle_beta   90.00
_cell.angle_gamma   90.00
#
_symmetry.space_group_name_H-M   'P 1'
#
loop_
_entity.id
_entity.type
_entity.pdbx_description
1 polymer ?
#
loop_
_entity_poly.entity_id
_entity_poly.type
_entity_poly.pdbx_seq_one_letter_code
_entity_poly.pdbx_strand_id
1 'polypeptide(L)'
;MNQSDCHHADHERELLGTWCAPEFHLAIEKKYTVRKIHEVYQYDSGNQYDPVTGKDGMFTSYVRENMAMKIEASGWPSHVVTENDKDEYIRYHLEKDGIRLNKDKFERNPGKRFLAKLILNSFWGKLGEKTLRSKTEFVRNYAELTRLTEDSTIEISSLMPLDDDLIQVVYTPHADMEDSLRTTSLVHAAFTTCHGRLMLYEYLSIVDERALYHDTGESY
;
A
#
# COMPACT_ATOMS: atom_id res chain seq x y z
N MET A 1 26.46 -4.91 -17.28
CA MET A 1 25.72 -3.65 -17.48
C MET A 1 26.35 -2.92 -18.65
N ASN A 2 25.59 -2.59 -19.69
CA ASN A 2 26.11 -1.77 -20.79
C ASN A 2 26.26 -0.32 -20.29
N GLN A 3 27.48 0.03 -19.89
CA GLN A 3 27.89 1.41 -19.61
C GLN A 3 28.32 2.08 -20.92
N SER A 4 27.41 2.18 -21.89
CA SER A 4 27.62 3.07 -23.03
C SER A 4 27.24 4.49 -22.62
N ASP A 5 28.03 5.48 -23.02
CA ASP A 5 27.70 6.89 -22.80
C ASP A 5 26.30 7.20 -23.34
N CYS A 6 25.49 7.86 -22.52
CA CYS A 6 24.14 8.27 -22.91
C CYS A 6 24.23 9.41 -23.94
N HIS A 7 23.79 9.15 -25.17
CA HIS A 7 23.79 10.14 -26.26
C HIS A 7 22.48 10.94 -26.39
N HIS A 8 21.52 10.71 -25.48
CA HIS A 8 20.26 11.45 -25.48
C HIS A 8 20.47 12.90 -25.08
N ALA A 9 19.76 13.81 -25.74
CA ALA A 9 19.71 15.21 -25.37
C ALA A 9 18.95 15.37 -24.03
N ASP A 10 19.21 16.46 -23.32
CA ASP A 10 18.61 16.68 -21.99
C ASP A 10 17.08 16.58 -21.99
N HIS A 11 16.42 17.07 -23.04
CA HIS A 11 14.96 17.05 -23.17
C HIS A 11 14.39 15.63 -23.33
N GLU A 12 15.16 14.70 -23.90
CA GLU A 12 14.74 13.31 -24.08
C GLU A 12 14.84 12.52 -22.77
N ARG A 13 15.54 13.06 -21.76
CA ARG A 13 15.66 12.49 -20.42
C ARG A 13 14.73 13.17 -19.41
N GLU A 14 13.86 14.05 -19.87
CA GLU A 14 12.90 14.73 -18.99
C GLU A 14 11.80 13.75 -18.56
N LEU A 15 11.53 13.73 -17.25
CA LEU A 15 10.46 12.95 -16.67
C LEU A 15 9.29 13.89 -16.36
N LEU A 16 8.10 13.52 -16.84
CA LEU A 16 6.85 14.20 -16.51
C LEU A 16 5.96 13.25 -15.71
N GLY A 17 5.47 13.71 -14.56
CA GLY A 17 4.68 12.89 -13.65
C GLY A 17 4.33 13.61 -12.37
N THR A 18 3.79 12.84 -11.43
CA THR A 18 3.39 13.30 -10.10
C THR A 18 4.11 12.44 -9.06
N TRP A 19 4.77 13.09 -8.11
CA TRP A 19 5.57 12.42 -7.08
C TRP A 19 5.25 12.97 -5.70
N CYS A 20 5.40 12.13 -4.68
CA CYS A 20 5.39 12.60 -3.31
C CYS A 20 6.67 13.40 -3.02
N ALA A 21 6.56 14.43 -2.17
CA ALA A 21 7.68 15.31 -1.84
C ALA A 21 8.97 14.58 -1.39
N PRO A 22 8.92 13.47 -0.61
CA PRO A 22 10.14 12.74 -0.23
C PRO A 22 10.94 12.18 -1.42
N GLU A 23 10.28 11.61 -2.42
CA GLU A 23 10.92 11.13 -3.66
C GLU A 23 11.52 12.29 -4.46
N PHE A 24 10.81 13.41 -4.51
CA PHE A 24 11.28 14.61 -5.17
C PHE A 24 12.55 15.18 -4.50
N HIS A 25 12.62 15.19 -3.17
CA HIS A 25 13.82 15.58 -2.44
C HIS A 25 15.00 14.65 -2.73
N LEU A 26 14.78 13.32 -2.72
CA LEU A 26 15.82 12.36 -3.08
C LEU A 26 16.34 12.60 -4.51
N ALA A 27 15.46 12.89 -5.47
CA ALA A 27 15.88 13.17 -6.84
C ALA A 27 16.83 14.38 -6.91
N ILE A 28 16.55 15.45 -6.17
CA ILE A 28 17.42 16.63 -6.09
C ILE A 28 18.78 16.27 -5.46
N GLU A 29 18.80 15.46 -4.40
CA GLU A 29 20.03 14.97 -3.79
C GLU A 29 20.87 14.16 -4.79
N LYS A 30 20.21 13.37 -5.65
CA LYS A 30 20.81 12.62 -6.77
C LYS A 30 21.11 13.48 -8.00
N LYS A 31 21.11 14.81 -7.85
CA LYS A 31 21.51 15.81 -8.87
C LYS A 31 20.57 15.93 -10.06
N TYR A 32 19.32 15.49 -9.93
CA TYR A 32 18.29 15.83 -10.92
C TYR A 32 17.96 17.33 -10.84
N THR A 33 17.60 17.92 -12.00
CA THR A 33 17.24 19.33 -12.10
C THR A 33 15.75 19.48 -12.34
N VAL A 34 15.11 20.35 -11.56
CA VAL A 34 13.69 20.67 -11.72
C VAL A 34 13.52 21.62 -12.91
N ARG A 35 12.80 21.16 -13.94
CA ARG A 35 12.49 21.98 -15.12
C ARG A 35 11.26 22.86 -14.91
N LYS A 36 10.17 22.26 -14.43
CA LYS A 36 8.87 22.91 -14.26
C LYS A 36 8.06 22.23 -13.17
N ILE A 37 7.40 23.03 -12.33
CA ILE A 37 6.40 22.57 -11.37
C ILE A 37 5.04 23.07 -11.87
N HIS A 38 4.09 22.16 -12.05
CA HIS A 38 2.75 22.49 -12.53
C HIS A 38 1.79 22.77 -11.37
N GLU A 39 1.86 21.95 -10.32
CA GLU A 39 0.96 22.01 -9.18
C GLU A 39 1.67 21.44 -7.93
N VAL A 40 1.32 21.97 -6.75
CA VAL A 40 1.81 21.47 -5.46
C VAL A 40 0.63 21.34 -4.50
N TYR A 41 0.41 20.14 -3.99
CA TYR A 41 -0.53 19.88 -2.91
C TYR A 41 0.22 19.88 -1.57
N GLN A 42 -0.08 20.86 -0.73
CA GLN A 42 0.49 20.99 0.61
C GLN A 42 -0.57 20.64 1.66
N TYR A 43 -0.16 19.83 2.63
CA TYR A 43 -1.02 19.39 3.73
C TYR A 43 -0.45 19.94 5.04
N ASP A 44 -1.33 20.34 5.94
CA ASP A 44 -0.92 20.75 7.29
C ASP A 44 -0.25 19.60 8.03
N SER A 45 0.63 19.94 8.98
CA SER A 45 1.48 18.97 9.70
C SER A 45 0.69 17.75 10.17
N GLY A 46 1.08 16.56 9.69
CA GLY A 46 0.38 15.31 10.00
C GLY A 46 0.57 14.84 11.45
N ASN A 47 -0.40 14.08 11.95
CA ASN A 47 -0.28 13.34 13.21
C ASN A 47 0.69 12.17 13.01
N GLN A 48 1.99 12.46 13.14
CA GLN A 48 3.07 11.48 13.05
C GLN A 48 3.35 10.84 14.41
N TYR A 49 3.88 9.62 14.37
CA TYR A 49 4.38 8.96 15.57
C TYR A 49 5.60 9.71 16.12
N ASP A 50 5.57 10.02 17.41
CA ASP A 50 6.71 10.59 18.11
C ASP A 50 7.45 9.48 18.91
N PRO A 51 8.66 9.09 18.50
CA PRO A 51 9.44 8.06 19.18
C PRO A 51 9.93 8.49 20.56
N VAL A 52 10.03 9.79 20.83
CA VAL A 52 10.52 10.33 22.12
C VAL A 52 9.40 10.35 23.15
N THR A 53 8.23 10.88 22.78
CA THR A 53 7.08 10.94 23.70
C THR A 53 6.23 9.69 23.69
N GLY A 54 6.39 8.82 22.68
CA GLY A 54 5.55 7.66 22.46
C GLY A 54 4.14 8.00 21.97
N LYS A 55 3.89 9.25 21.59
CA LYS A 55 2.57 9.69 21.11
C LYS A 55 2.27 9.07 19.75
N ASP A 56 1.17 8.34 19.69
CA ASP A 56 0.72 7.69 18.46
C ASP A 56 0.31 8.72 17.38
N GLY A 57 0.66 8.40 16.13
CA GLY A 57 0.08 9.03 14.96
C GLY A 57 -1.24 8.38 14.54
N MET A 58 -1.77 8.78 13.39
CA MET A 58 -3.10 8.35 12.92
C MET A 58 -3.29 6.83 12.83
N PHE A 59 -2.25 6.08 12.43
CA PHE A 59 -2.31 4.63 12.21
C PHE A 59 -1.41 3.83 13.15
N THR A 60 -0.69 4.49 14.06
CA THR A 60 0.40 3.87 14.81
C THR A 60 -0.09 2.74 15.72
N SER A 61 -1.13 2.96 16.51
CA SER A 61 -1.72 1.95 17.40
C SER A 61 -2.23 0.74 16.61
N TYR A 62 -2.99 0.98 15.53
CA TYR A 62 -3.52 -0.05 14.66
C TYR A 62 -2.42 -0.95 14.07
N VAL A 63 -1.37 -0.34 13.50
CA VAL A 63 -0.25 -1.09 12.92
C VAL A 63 0.50 -1.88 13.99
N ARG A 64 0.74 -1.27 15.16
CA ARG A 64 1.46 -1.91 16.26
C ARG A 64 0.74 -3.10 16.84
N GLU A 65 -0.55 -3.00 17.09
CA GLU A 65 -1.35 -4.09 17.65
C GLU A 65 -1.37 -5.30 16.70
N ASN A 66 -1.55 -5.05 15.40
CA ASN A 66 -1.56 -6.12 14.40
C ASN A 66 -0.15 -6.69 14.14
N MET A 67 0.91 -5.87 14.25
CA MET A 67 2.29 -6.37 14.22
C MET A 67 2.62 -7.20 15.45
N ALA A 68 2.22 -6.78 16.65
CA ALA A 68 2.37 -7.57 17.86
C ALA A 68 1.68 -8.92 17.71
N MET A 69 0.42 -8.93 17.25
CA MET A 69 -0.32 -10.15 16.99
C MET A 69 0.41 -11.09 16.00
N LYS A 70 0.98 -10.53 14.93
CA LYS A 70 1.75 -11.30 13.92
C LYS A 70 3.04 -11.87 14.49
N ILE A 71 3.77 -11.10 15.29
CA ILE A 71 5.04 -11.51 15.90
C ILE A 71 4.77 -12.60 16.94
N GLU A 72 3.85 -12.35 17.87
CA GLU A 72 3.45 -13.31 18.92
C GLU A 72 2.97 -14.64 18.32
N ALA A 73 2.14 -14.58 17.26
CA ALA A 73 1.63 -15.77 16.57
C ALA A 73 2.70 -16.53 15.74
N SER A 74 3.87 -15.93 15.52
CA SER A 74 5.00 -16.64 14.88
C SER A 74 5.70 -17.60 15.86
N GLY A 75 5.46 -17.44 17.17
CA GLY A 75 6.23 -18.08 18.21
C GLY A 75 7.63 -17.49 18.35
N TRP A 76 8.43 -18.07 19.24
CA TRP A 76 9.79 -17.61 19.47
C TRP A 76 10.72 -17.96 18.29
N PRO A 77 11.58 -17.02 17.84
CA PRO A 77 12.64 -17.33 16.88
C PRO A 77 13.61 -18.39 17.42
N SER A 78 14.31 -19.08 16.51
CA SER A 78 15.25 -20.15 16.87
C SER A 78 16.43 -19.69 17.74
N HIS A 79 16.80 -18.41 17.68
CA HIS A 79 17.87 -17.81 18.48
C HIS A 79 17.40 -17.33 19.86
N VAL A 80 16.10 -17.36 20.15
CA VAL A 80 15.53 -16.92 21.43
C VAL A 80 15.19 -18.15 22.26
N VAL A 81 16.11 -18.55 23.15
CA VAL A 81 16.00 -19.82 23.88
C VAL A 81 15.84 -19.58 25.38
N THR A 82 16.65 -18.68 25.94
CA THR A 82 16.64 -18.38 27.37
C THR A 82 15.59 -17.34 27.72
N GLU A 83 15.24 -17.25 29.00
CA GLU A 83 14.35 -16.20 29.49
C GLU A 83 14.93 -14.80 29.28
N ASN A 84 16.26 -14.66 29.37
CA ASN A 84 16.96 -13.42 29.08
C ASN A 84 16.83 -13.03 27.59
N ASP A 85 16.95 -14.01 26.68
CA ASP A 85 16.80 -13.76 25.24
C ASP A 85 15.37 -13.28 24.92
N LYS A 86 14.36 -13.83 25.60
CA LYS A 86 12.96 -13.42 25.42
C LYS A 86 12.75 -11.98 25.86
N ASP A 87 13.29 -11.60 27.01
CA ASP A 87 13.17 -10.24 27.54
C ASP A 87 13.92 -9.23 26.67
N GLU A 88 15.10 -9.62 26.17
CA GLU A 88 15.88 -8.83 25.21
C GLU A 88 15.13 -8.65 23.88
N TYR A 89 14.51 -9.71 23.35
CA TYR A 89 13.71 -9.67 22.13
C TYR A 89 12.50 -8.73 22.25
N ILE A 90 11.80 -8.78 23.39
CA ILE A 90 10.67 -7.88 23.68
C ILE A 90 11.15 -6.43 23.78
N ARG A 91 12.24 -6.19 24.53
CA ARG A 91 12.82 -4.85 24.69
C ARG A 91 13.27 -4.28 23.34
N TYR A 92 13.91 -5.08 22.50
CA TYR A 92 14.33 -4.66 21.16
C TYR A 92 13.16 -4.14 20.33
N HIS A 93 12.04 -4.86 20.28
CA HIS A 93 10.85 -4.44 19.50
C HIS A 93 10.17 -3.21 20.11
N LEU A 94 10.23 -3.04 21.42
CA LEU A 94 9.73 -1.83 22.08
C LEU A 94 10.63 -0.61 21.81
N GLU A 95 11.95 -0.75 21.84
CA GLU A 95 12.87 0.36 21.63
C GLU A 95 12.99 0.76 20.17
N LYS A 96 12.99 -0.22 19.25
CA LYS A 96 13.15 0.02 17.80
C LYS A 96 11.85 0.38 17.11
N ASP A 97 10.79 -0.39 17.39
CA ASP A 97 9.52 -0.28 16.66
C ASP A 97 8.39 0.31 17.52
N GLY A 98 8.61 0.41 18.85
CA GLY A 98 7.59 0.72 19.85
C GLY A 98 6.45 -0.29 19.90
N ILE A 99 6.70 -1.52 19.46
CA ILE A 99 5.73 -2.60 19.50
C ILE A 99 5.79 -3.24 20.89
N ARG A 100 4.65 -3.22 21.59
CA ARG A 100 4.50 -3.88 22.89
C ARG A 100 4.13 -5.33 22.67
N LEU A 101 5.02 -6.23 23.05
CA LEU A 101 4.84 -7.67 22.94
C LEU A 101 4.52 -8.27 24.32
N ASN A 102 3.64 -9.25 24.36
CA ASN A 102 3.33 -9.99 25.58
C ASN A 102 3.94 -11.39 25.53
N LYS A 103 4.84 -11.68 26.47
CA LYS A 103 5.56 -12.95 26.62
C LYS A 103 4.62 -14.16 26.66
N ASP A 104 3.46 -14.03 27.29
CA ASP A 104 2.47 -15.10 27.47
C ASP A 104 1.66 -15.39 26.20
N LYS A 105 1.67 -14.47 25.22
CA LYS A 105 0.95 -14.62 23.95
C LYS A 105 1.77 -15.28 22.86
N PHE A 106 3.07 -15.53 23.10
CA PHE A 106 3.93 -16.19 22.13
C PHE A 106 3.55 -17.66 21.97
N GLU A 107 2.91 -17.96 20.85
CA GLU A 107 2.50 -19.30 20.48
C GLU A 107 2.52 -19.41 18.96
N ARG A 108 3.16 -20.46 18.43
CA ARG A 108 3.19 -20.69 16.99
C ARG A 108 1.78 -21.04 16.50
N ASN A 109 1.12 -20.06 15.90
CA ASN A 109 -0.23 -20.17 15.36
C ASN A 109 -0.25 -19.64 13.91
N PRO A 110 -0.06 -20.53 12.91
CA PRO A 110 -0.03 -20.13 11.51
C PRO A 110 -1.29 -19.40 11.03
N GLY A 111 -2.47 -19.79 11.52
CA GLY A 111 -3.75 -19.17 11.14
C GLY A 111 -3.87 -17.74 11.66
N LYS A 112 -3.60 -17.52 12.95
CA LYS A 112 -3.58 -16.19 13.56
C LYS A 112 -2.53 -15.28 12.91
N ARG A 113 -1.35 -15.82 12.63
CA ARG A 113 -0.29 -15.10 11.93
C ARG A 113 -0.71 -14.71 10.51
N PHE A 114 -1.38 -15.61 9.78
CA PHE A 114 -1.92 -15.33 8.45
C PHE A 114 -2.95 -14.21 8.50
N LEU A 115 -3.91 -14.26 9.43
CA LEU A 115 -4.90 -13.20 9.62
C LEU A 115 -4.25 -11.86 9.95
N ALA A 116 -3.31 -11.81 10.88
CA ALA A 116 -2.60 -10.57 11.22
C ALA A 116 -1.83 -9.99 10.02
N LYS A 117 -1.16 -10.86 9.22
CA LYS A 117 -0.50 -10.44 7.96
C LYS A 117 -1.53 -9.91 6.95
N LEU A 118 -2.66 -10.59 6.80
CA LEU A 118 -3.72 -10.18 5.88
C LEU A 118 -4.29 -8.82 6.27
N ILE A 119 -4.55 -8.58 7.56
CA ILE A 119 -5.04 -7.30 8.06
C ILE A 119 -4.05 -6.18 7.71
N LEU A 120 -2.76 -6.36 8.01
CA LEU A 120 -1.73 -5.37 7.72
C LEU A 120 -1.60 -5.08 6.21
N ASN A 121 -1.58 -6.11 5.37
CA ASN A 121 -1.40 -5.94 3.93
C ASN A 121 -2.66 -5.33 3.27
N SER A 122 -3.84 -5.82 3.64
CA SER A 122 -5.11 -5.32 3.10
C SER A 122 -5.40 -3.89 3.54
N PHE A 123 -4.93 -3.48 4.72
CA PHE A 123 -5.09 -2.11 5.21
C PHE A 123 -4.49 -1.09 4.24
N TRP A 124 -3.23 -1.27 3.86
CA TRP A 124 -2.55 -0.38 2.91
C TRP A 124 -3.16 -0.45 1.51
N GLY A 125 -3.52 -1.65 1.05
CA GLY A 125 -4.19 -1.83 -0.24
C GLY A 125 -5.55 -1.13 -0.32
N LYS A 126 -6.31 -1.13 0.78
CA LYS A 126 -7.64 -0.51 0.85
C LYS A 126 -7.59 1.01 0.65
N LEU A 127 -6.52 1.66 1.10
CA LEU A 127 -6.35 3.11 0.92
C LEU A 127 -6.26 3.51 -0.56
N GLY A 128 -5.71 2.64 -1.40
CA GLY A 128 -5.55 2.85 -2.85
C GLY A 128 -6.51 2.03 -3.70
N GLU A 129 -7.63 1.54 -3.15
CA GLU A 129 -8.59 0.75 -3.94
C GLU A 129 -9.17 1.58 -5.08
N LYS A 130 -9.02 1.07 -6.31
CA LYS A 130 -9.70 1.61 -7.49
C LYS A 130 -11.18 1.29 -7.41
N THR A 131 -12.05 2.30 -7.44
CA THR A 131 -13.50 2.13 -7.31
C THR A 131 -14.18 2.05 -8.66
N LEU A 132 -13.58 2.62 -9.71
CA LEU A 132 -13.96 2.46 -11.11
C LEU A 132 -13.64 1.04 -11.59
N ARG A 133 -14.63 0.17 -11.42
CA ARG A 133 -14.61 -1.22 -11.89
C ARG A 133 -15.95 -1.61 -12.48
N SER A 134 -15.93 -2.55 -13.40
CA SER A 134 -17.15 -3.18 -13.89
C SER A 134 -17.88 -3.85 -12.72
N LYS A 135 -19.19 -3.63 -12.68
CA LYS A 135 -20.12 -4.23 -11.73
C LYS A 135 -20.97 -5.24 -12.49
N THR A 136 -21.29 -6.33 -11.80
CA THR A 136 -22.17 -7.37 -12.30
C THR A 136 -23.46 -7.33 -11.50
N GLU A 137 -24.58 -7.19 -12.20
CA GLU A 137 -25.92 -7.22 -11.61
C GLU A 137 -26.74 -8.34 -12.28
N PHE A 138 -27.52 -9.06 -11.47
CA PHE A 138 -28.39 -10.14 -11.93
C PHE A 138 -29.81 -9.64 -11.91
N VAL A 139 -30.38 -9.49 -13.11
CA VAL A 139 -31.67 -8.86 -13.35
C VAL A 139 -32.71 -9.92 -13.66
N ARG A 140 -33.89 -9.82 -13.03
CA ARG A 140 -34.98 -10.80 -13.20
C ARG A 140 -36.24 -10.26 -13.84
N ASN A 141 -36.34 -8.94 -13.95
CA ASN A 141 -37.54 -8.31 -14.50
C ASN A 141 -37.17 -7.16 -15.43
N TYR A 142 -38.14 -6.80 -16.27
CA TYR A 142 -37.99 -5.73 -17.25
C TYR A 142 -37.72 -4.36 -16.61
N ALA A 143 -38.27 -4.09 -15.42
CA ALA A 143 -38.10 -2.81 -14.74
C ALA A 143 -36.64 -2.59 -14.28
N GLU A 144 -36.01 -3.62 -13.72
CA GLU A 144 -34.59 -3.62 -13.35
C GLU A 144 -33.68 -3.47 -14.58
N LEU A 145 -34.00 -4.16 -15.68
CA LEU A 145 -33.24 -4.05 -16.93
C LEU A 145 -33.34 -2.64 -17.49
N THR A 146 -34.56 -2.10 -17.56
CA THR A 146 -34.84 -0.75 -18.05
C THR A 146 -34.10 0.30 -17.24
N ARG A 147 -34.12 0.17 -15.90
CA ARG A 147 -33.36 1.04 -14.98
C ARG A 147 -31.88 1.11 -15.35
N LEU A 148 -31.24 -0.03 -15.67
CA LEU A 148 -29.83 -0.06 -16.04
C LEU A 148 -29.59 0.47 -17.46
N THR A 149 -30.46 0.15 -18.42
CA THR A 149 -30.29 0.59 -19.82
C THR A 149 -30.57 2.07 -20.02
N GLU A 150 -31.39 2.68 -19.17
CA GLU A 150 -31.72 4.11 -19.20
C GLU A 150 -30.78 4.96 -18.31
N ASP A 151 -29.94 4.31 -17.50
CA ASP A 151 -29.00 5.02 -16.62
C ASP A 151 -27.81 5.55 -17.43
N SER A 152 -27.85 6.85 -17.74
CA SER A 152 -26.78 7.58 -18.44
C SER A 152 -25.47 7.71 -17.66
N THR A 153 -25.41 7.27 -16.40
CA THR A 153 -24.18 7.32 -15.59
C THR A 153 -23.32 6.06 -15.74
N ILE A 154 -23.83 5.03 -16.42
CA ILE A 154 -23.16 3.74 -16.60
C ILE A 154 -23.08 3.35 -18.06
N GLU A 155 -22.05 2.60 -18.40
CA GLU A 155 -21.86 1.98 -19.71
C GLU A 155 -22.04 0.46 -19.59
N ILE A 156 -23.09 -0.08 -20.22
CA ILE A 156 -23.32 -1.51 -20.27
C ILE A 156 -22.34 -2.16 -21.24
N SER A 157 -21.52 -3.06 -20.72
CA SER A 157 -20.51 -3.81 -21.47
C SER A 157 -20.99 -5.19 -21.92
N SER A 158 -21.93 -5.80 -21.20
CA SER A 158 -22.44 -7.13 -21.53
C SER A 158 -23.85 -7.36 -20.98
N LEU A 159 -24.68 -8.04 -21.77
CA LEU A 159 -25.97 -8.59 -21.39
C LEU A 159 -25.96 -10.08 -21.77
N MET A 160 -25.98 -10.95 -20.77
CA MET A 160 -25.94 -12.39 -20.96
C MET A 160 -27.17 -13.04 -20.30
N PRO A 161 -28.14 -13.53 -21.09
CA PRO A 161 -29.20 -14.38 -20.56
C PRO A 161 -28.59 -15.65 -19.94
N LEU A 162 -28.94 -15.94 -18.70
CA LEU A 162 -28.51 -17.14 -17.98
C LEU A 162 -29.64 -18.16 -17.85
N ASP A 163 -30.88 -17.70 -17.86
CA ASP A 163 -32.11 -18.50 -17.79
C ASP A 163 -33.27 -17.69 -18.40
N ASP A 164 -34.48 -18.26 -18.45
CA ASP A 164 -35.69 -17.62 -19.00
C ASP A 164 -36.02 -16.28 -18.31
N ASP A 165 -35.81 -16.19 -16.99
CA ASP A 165 -36.10 -15.01 -16.17
C ASP A 165 -34.84 -14.45 -15.46
N LEU A 166 -33.66 -14.64 -16.05
CA LEU A 166 -32.40 -14.16 -15.46
C LEU A 166 -31.42 -13.68 -16.51
N ILE A 167 -31.06 -12.41 -16.41
CA ILE A 167 -30.04 -11.78 -17.25
C ILE A 167 -28.91 -11.29 -16.35
N GLN A 168 -27.68 -11.66 -16.70
CA GLN A 168 -26.49 -11.03 -16.15
C GLN A 168 -26.17 -9.77 -16.94
N VAL A 169 -26.13 -8.64 -16.25
CA VAL A 169 -25.74 -7.34 -16.81
C VAL A 169 -24.39 -6.95 -16.23
N VAL A 170 -23.42 -6.67 -17.10
CA VAL A 170 -22.12 -6.14 -16.69
C VAL A 170 -22.01 -4.71 -17.18
N TYR A 171 -21.81 -3.76 -16.27
CA TYR A 171 -21.70 -2.34 -16.59
C TYR A 171 -20.55 -1.68 -15.85
N THR A 172 -20.02 -0.59 -16.38
CA THR A 172 -18.97 0.21 -15.73
C THR A 172 -19.49 1.64 -15.56
N PRO A 173 -19.39 2.25 -14.36
CA PRO A 173 -19.70 3.66 -14.20
C PRO A 173 -18.82 4.53 -15.11
N HIS A 174 -19.31 5.67 -15.57
CA HIS A 174 -18.43 6.65 -16.21
C HIS A 174 -17.42 7.21 -15.21
N ALA A 175 -16.22 7.54 -15.69
CA ALA A 175 -15.11 7.99 -14.84
C ALA A 175 -15.48 9.24 -14.01
N ASP A 176 -16.22 10.17 -14.61
CA ASP A 176 -16.67 11.41 -13.95
C ASP A 176 -17.73 11.17 -12.86
N MET A 177 -18.28 9.95 -12.81
CA MET A 177 -19.27 9.49 -11.84
C MET A 177 -18.66 8.49 -10.84
N GLU A 178 -17.33 8.37 -10.79
CA GLU A 178 -16.64 7.50 -9.83
C GLU A 178 -16.79 8.03 -8.40
N ASP A 179 -17.56 7.32 -7.60
CA ASP A 179 -17.59 7.56 -6.15
C ASP A 179 -16.29 7.08 -5.50
N SER A 180 -15.66 7.97 -4.75
CA SER A 180 -14.59 7.60 -3.81
C SER A 180 -15.19 6.87 -2.60
N LEU A 181 -14.55 5.80 -2.14
CA LEU A 181 -14.97 5.15 -0.91
C LEU A 181 -14.59 6.02 0.29
N ARG A 182 -15.42 5.99 1.34
CA ARG A 182 -15.08 6.64 2.63
C ARG A 182 -13.81 6.07 3.28
N THR A 183 -13.40 4.87 2.86
CA THR A 183 -12.23 4.15 3.36
C THR A 183 -10.99 4.28 2.47
N THR A 184 -11.11 4.91 1.30
CA THR A 184 -9.97 5.18 0.41
C THR A 184 -9.33 6.51 0.74
N SER A 185 -8.01 6.58 0.62
CA SER A 185 -7.25 7.83 0.69
C SER A 185 -6.02 7.73 -0.20
N LEU A 186 -6.13 8.30 -1.41
CA LEU A 186 -5.07 8.28 -2.41
C LEU A 186 -3.79 8.94 -1.91
N VAL A 187 -3.90 10.00 -1.09
CA VAL A 187 -2.75 10.67 -0.48
C VAL A 187 -1.98 9.70 0.42
N HIS A 188 -2.66 9.04 1.37
CA HIS A 188 -2.00 8.08 2.25
C HIS A 188 -1.44 6.87 1.49
N ALA A 189 -2.15 6.38 0.45
CA ALA A 189 -1.65 5.30 -0.40
C ALA A 189 -0.38 5.71 -1.16
N ALA A 190 -0.36 6.91 -1.74
CA ALA A 190 0.81 7.46 -2.44
C ALA A 190 2.00 7.62 -1.49
N PHE A 191 1.81 8.18 -0.30
CA PHE A 191 2.88 8.31 0.69
C PHE A 191 3.36 6.95 1.23
N THR A 192 2.46 5.99 1.45
CA THR A 192 2.84 4.62 1.89
C THR A 192 3.75 3.95 0.85
N THR A 193 3.37 4.01 -0.43
CA THR A 193 4.18 3.43 -1.51
C THR A 193 5.47 4.20 -1.76
N CYS A 194 5.43 5.53 -1.69
CA CYS A 194 6.62 6.40 -1.73
C CYS A 194 7.65 5.99 -0.68
N HIS A 195 7.26 5.91 0.60
CA HIS A 195 8.17 5.51 1.67
C HIS A 195 8.66 4.06 1.48
N GLY A 196 7.81 3.15 1.01
CA GLY A 196 8.23 1.79 0.65
C GLY A 196 9.33 1.77 -0.43
N ARG A 197 9.19 2.58 -1.49
CA ARG A 197 10.20 2.71 -2.55
C ARG A 197 11.49 3.34 -2.07
N LEU A 198 11.41 4.37 -1.22
CA LEU A 198 12.59 5.01 -0.63
C LEU A 198 13.38 4.03 0.26
N MET A 199 12.69 3.27 1.12
CA MET A 199 13.34 2.24 1.93
C MET A 199 14.00 1.17 1.05
N LEU A 200 13.31 0.70 0.01
CA LEU A 200 13.90 -0.25 -0.94
C LEU A 200 15.14 0.33 -1.63
N TYR A 201 15.08 1.59 -2.04
CA TYR A 201 16.20 2.30 -2.65
C TYR A 201 17.43 2.36 -1.71
N GLU A 202 17.22 2.65 -0.41
CA GLU A 202 18.28 2.62 0.59
C GLU A 202 18.92 1.23 0.70
N TYR A 203 18.11 0.16 0.79
CA TYR A 203 18.65 -1.20 0.82
C TYR A 203 19.40 -1.58 -0.45
N LEU A 204 18.90 -1.18 -1.62
CA LEU A 204 19.60 -1.40 -2.89
C LEU A 204 20.94 -0.67 -2.93
N SER A 205 21.06 0.51 -2.31
CA SER A 205 22.34 1.21 -2.23
C SER A 205 23.38 0.49 -1.37
N ILE A 206 22.96 -0.36 -0.43
CA ILE A 206 23.84 -1.20 0.42
C ILE A 206 24.28 -2.47 -0.32
N VAL A 207 23.35 -3.08 -1.07
CA VAL A 207 23.63 -4.31 -1.83
C VAL A 207 24.43 -4.00 -3.11
N ASP A 208 24.16 -2.85 -3.72
CA ASP A 208 24.78 -2.29 -4.93
C ASP A 208 24.73 -3.27 -6.11
N GLU A 209 25.84 -3.50 -6.83
CA GLU A 209 25.90 -4.37 -8.01
C GLU A 209 25.51 -5.83 -7.76
N ARG A 210 25.38 -6.25 -6.50
CA ARG A 210 24.96 -7.61 -6.12
C ARG A 210 23.45 -7.81 -6.21
N ALA A 211 22.67 -6.74 -6.41
CA ALA A 211 21.23 -6.86 -6.57
C ALA A 211 20.90 -7.41 -7.96
N LEU A 212 20.38 -8.64 -8.02
CA LEU A 212 20.01 -9.29 -9.28
C LEU A 212 18.58 -8.98 -9.72
N TYR A 213 17.68 -8.75 -8.75
CA TYR A 213 16.27 -8.43 -8.98
C TYR A 213 15.71 -7.61 -7.82
N HIS A 214 14.74 -6.74 -8.11
CA HIS A 214 14.08 -5.93 -7.10
C HIS A 214 12.57 -5.83 -7.36
N ASP A 215 11.78 -6.24 -6.38
CA ASP A 215 10.34 -5.97 -6.28
C ASP A 215 10.03 -5.52 -4.85
N THR A 216 9.03 -4.67 -4.68
CA THR A 216 8.54 -4.19 -3.39
C THR A 216 7.96 -5.35 -2.57
N GLY A 217 8.83 -6.11 -1.91
CA GLY A 217 8.47 -7.23 -1.04
C GLY A 217 9.51 -8.35 -0.97
N GLU A 218 10.36 -8.50 -1.98
CA GLU A 218 11.42 -9.53 -2.03
C GLU A 218 12.62 -9.01 -2.82
N SER A 219 13.80 -9.08 -2.21
CA SER A 219 15.11 -8.91 -2.86
C SER A 219 15.87 -10.22 -2.68
N TYR A 220 16.14 -10.92 -3.79
CA TYR A 220 16.96 -12.14 -3.83
C TYR A 220 18.43 -11.81 -4.03
#